data_AF-A0A2A3HKL5-F1
#
_entry.id   AF-A0A2A3HKL5-F1
#
_cell.length_a   1.000
_cell.length_b   1.000
_cell.length_c   1.000
_cell.angle_alpha   90.00
_cell.angle_beta   90.00
_cell.angle_gamma   90.00
#
_symmetry.space_group_name_H-M   'P 1'
#
loop_
_entity.id
_entity.type
_entity.pdbx_description
1 polymer ?
#
loop_
_entity_poly.entity_id
_entity_poly.type
_entity_poly.pdbx_seq_one_letter_code
_entity_poly.pdbx_strand_id
1 'polypeptide(L)'
;MAEENKPEKQKRRRLSAEDKVKILSEILLKGRGLSELADEYKIHPNKILEWRKVLFESATGIFEQKRPDITEKAQQRKIDALEKTLADKDAVIADIAQENLALKKN
;
A
#
# COMPACT_ATOMS: atom_id res chain seq x y z
N MET A 1 -38.56 -33.55 -12.10
CA MET A 1 -37.71 -33.04 -11.01
C MET A 1 -36.26 -33.33 -11.37
N ALA A 2 -35.53 -32.33 -11.83
CA ALA A 2 -34.08 -32.39 -11.94
C ALA A 2 -33.59 -31.05 -11.36
N GLU A 3 -33.15 -31.11 -10.11
CA GLU A 3 -32.64 -29.96 -9.36
C GLU A 3 -31.42 -29.36 -10.07
N GLU A 4 -31.51 -28.05 -10.33
CA GLU A 4 -30.41 -27.19 -10.71
C GLU A 4 -29.26 -27.34 -9.71
N ASN A 5 -28.08 -27.77 -10.16
CA ASN A 5 -26.85 -27.56 -9.41
C ASN A 5 -26.11 -26.36 -10.02
N LYS A 6 -26.40 -25.18 -9.47
CA LYS A 6 -25.81 -23.90 -9.86
C LYS A 6 -24.58 -23.67 -8.98
N PRO A 7 -23.35 -23.59 -9.51
CA PRO A 7 -22.18 -23.40 -8.66
C PRO A 7 -22.22 -22.00 -8.04
N GLU A 8 -22.32 -21.95 -6.71
CA GLU A 8 -22.25 -20.71 -5.93
C GLU A 8 -20.97 -19.94 -6.30
N LYS A 9 -21.14 -18.67 -6.72
CA LYS A 9 -20.03 -17.75 -6.97
C LYS A 9 -19.30 -17.52 -5.64
N GLN A 10 -18.26 -18.32 -5.39
CA GLN A 10 -17.35 -18.10 -4.27
C GLN A 10 -16.83 -16.66 -4.33
N LYS A 11 -17.18 -15.89 -3.30
CA LYS A 11 -16.69 -14.54 -3.05
C LYS A 11 -15.17 -14.60 -3.14
N ARG A 12 -14.59 -14.04 -4.21
CA ARG A 12 -13.14 -14.04 -4.43
C ARG A 12 -12.48 -13.36 -3.23
N ARG A 13 -11.87 -14.15 -2.34
CA ARG A 13 -11.10 -13.62 -1.22
C ARG A 13 -9.96 -12.80 -1.83
N ARG A 14 -9.94 -11.50 -1.54
CA ARG A 14 -8.83 -10.63 -1.90
C ARG A 14 -7.75 -10.80 -0.84
N LEU A 15 -6.66 -11.44 -1.20
CA LEU A 15 -5.47 -11.50 -0.35
C LEU A 15 -4.77 -10.13 -0.37
N SER A 16 -4.35 -9.70 0.82
CA SER A 16 -3.59 -8.47 0.98
C SER A 16 -2.21 -8.60 0.33
N ALA A 17 -1.49 -7.47 0.19
CA ALA A 17 -0.10 -7.52 -0.26
C ALA A 17 0.78 -8.31 0.72
N GLU A 18 0.53 -8.17 2.02
CA GLU A 18 1.24 -8.87 3.09
C GLU A 18 1.05 -10.38 3.00
N ASP A 19 -0.18 -10.85 2.74
CA ASP A 19 -0.47 -12.28 2.58
C ASP A 19 0.31 -12.88 1.40
N LYS A 20 0.37 -12.16 0.28
CA LYS A 20 1.12 -12.62 -0.90
C LYS A 20 2.61 -12.75 -0.60
N VAL A 21 3.18 -11.76 0.10
CA VAL A 21 4.59 -11.79 0.53
C VAL A 21 4.83 -12.94 1.50
N LYS A 22 3.91 -13.18 2.44
CA LYS A 22 3.99 -14.30 3.38
C LYS A 22 4.00 -15.64 2.66
N ILE A 23 3.06 -15.88 1.75
CA ILE A 23 2.99 -17.12 0.96
C ILE A 23 4.31 -17.33 0.18
N LEU A 24 4.81 -16.29 -0.49
CA LEU A 24 6.08 -16.40 -1.24
C LEU A 24 7.28 -16.65 -0.30
N SER A 25 7.30 -16.04 0.88
CA SER A 25 8.34 -16.26 1.89
C SER A 25 8.34 -17.71 2.40
N GLU A 26 7.18 -18.30 2.67
CA GLU A 26 7.06 -19.70 3.09
C GLU A 26 7.59 -20.67 2.01
N ILE A 27 7.35 -20.38 0.73
CA ILE A 27 7.87 -21.19 -0.39
C ILE A 27 9.38 -21.01 -0.52
N LEU A 28 9.85 -19.77 -0.56
CA LEU A 28 11.24 -19.45 -0.94
C LEU A 28 12.23 -19.64 0.22
N LEU A 29 11.82 -19.36 1.46
CA LEU A 29 12.71 -19.43 2.63
C LEU A 29 12.55 -20.72 3.43
N LYS A 30 11.32 -21.26 3.49
CA LYS A 30 11.01 -22.45 4.30
C LYS A 30 10.79 -23.72 3.47
N GLY A 31 10.81 -23.61 2.14
CA GLY A 31 10.68 -24.75 1.23
C GLY A 31 9.31 -25.42 1.26
N ARG A 32 8.25 -24.73 1.72
CA ARG A 32 6.90 -25.29 1.74
C ARG A 32 6.38 -25.56 0.33
N GLY A 33 5.53 -26.58 0.21
CA GLY A 33 4.98 -27.02 -1.06
C GLY A 33 4.04 -25.99 -1.68
N LEU A 34 4.16 -25.77 -2.99
CA LEU A 34 3.27 -24.86 -3.73
C LEU A 34 1.80 -25.28 -3.62
N SER A 35 1.52 -26.58 -3.75
CA SER A 35 0.15 -27.12 -3.67
C SER A 35 -0.43 -27.02 -2.27
N GLU A 36 0.38 -27.29 -1.24
CA GLU A 36 -0.02 -27.17 0.17
C GLU A 36 -0.47 -25.75 0.50
N LEU A 37 0.33 -24.75 0.11
CA LEU A 37 -0.02 -23.34 0.32
C LEU A 37 -1.18 -22.87 -0.56
N ALA A 38 -1.30 -23.40 -1.77
CA ALA A 38 -2.44 -23.14 -2.64
C ALA A 38 -3.75 -23.60 -1.99
N ASP A 39 -3.75 -24.79 -1.39
CA ASP A 39 -4.90 -25.36 -0.68
C ASP A 39 -5.20 -24.60 0.63
N GLU A 40 -4.18 -24.33 1.45
CA GLU A 40 -4.32 -23.61 2.73
C GLU A 40 -4.95 -22.22 2.52
N TYR A 41 -4.45 -21.47 1.53
CA TYR A 41 -4.91 -20.13 1.23
C TYR A 41 -6.10 -20.10 0.26
N LYS A 42 -6.59 -21.26 -0.20
CA LYS A 42 -7.67 -21.44 -1.18
C LYS A 42 -7.45 -20.61 -2.45
N ILE A 43 -6.25 -20.68 -3.00
CA ILE A 43 -5.84 -19.98 -4.21
C ILE A 43 -5.34 -20.96 -5.27
N HIS A 44 -5.53 -20.58 -6.54
CA HIS A 44 -5.00 -21.38 -7.63
C HIS A 44 -3.47 -21.28 -7.69
N PRO A 45 -2.70 -22.38 -7.85
CA PRO A 45 -1.24 -22.38 -7.90
C PRO A 45 -0.65 -21.37 -8.90
N ASN A 46 -1.29 -21.21 -10.07
CA ASN A 46 -0.90 -20.19 -11.06
C ASN A 46 -0.83 -18.76 -10.50
N LYS A 47 -1.67 -18.39 -9.53
CA LYS A 47 -1.62 -17.06 -8.90
C LYS A 47 -0.34 -16.86 -8.10
N ILE A 48 0.11 -17.90 -7.41
CA ILE A 48 1.37 -17.86 -6.67
C ILE A 48 2.55 -17.74 -7.65
N LEU A 49 2.50 -18.45 -8.79
CA LEU A 49 3.51 -18.33 -9.84
C LEU A 49 3.55 -16.92 -10.45
N GLU A 50 2.39 -16.31 -10.70
CA GLU A 50 2.29 -14.92 -11.15
C GLU A 50 2.92 -13.95 -10.13
N TRP A 51 2.63 -14.11 -8.84
CA TRP A 51 3.22 -13.25 -7.80
C TRP A 51 4.72 -13.47 -7.65
N ARG A 52 5.19 -14.71 -7.77
CA ARG A 52 6.61 -15.05 -7.76
C ARG A 52 7.33 -14.32 -8.90
N LYS A 53 6.75 -14.35 -10.11
CA LYS A 53 7.30 -13.64 -11.27
C LYS A 53 7.39 -12.12 -11.01
N VAL A 54 6.30 -11.51 -10.58
CA VAL A 54 6.25 -10.07 -10.26
C VAL A 54 7.26 -9.69 -9.17
N LEU A 55 7.42 -10.52 -8.14
CA LEU A 55 8.41 -10.30 -7.09
C LEU A 55 9.83 -10.26 -7.67
N PHE A 56 10.21 -11.22 -8.52
CA PHE A 56 11.55 -11.25 -9.11
C PHE A 56 11.78 -10.15 -10.15
N GLU A 57 10.76 -9.78 -10.92
CA GLU A 57 10.82 -8.64 -11.86
C GLU A 57 11.02 -7.30 -11.13
N SER A 58 10.37 -7.13 -9.97
CA SER A 58 10.53 -5.92 -9.16
C SER A 58 11.76 -5.97 -8.25
N ALA A 59 12.31 -7.16 -7.97
CA ALA A 59 13.43 -7.34 -7.05
C ALA A 59 14.67 -6.55 -7.48
N THR A 60 14.97 -6.48 -8.78
CA THR A 60 16.11 -5.73 -9.30
C THR A 60 16.06 -4.26 -8.87
N GLY A 61 14.89 -3.61 -8.95
CA GLY A 61 14.72 -2.22 -8.52
C GLY A 61 14.75 -2.02 -7.00
N ILE A 62 14.50 -3.07 -6.20
CA ILE A 62 14.61 -3.02 -4.73
C ILE A 62 16.09 -3.08 -4.30
N PHE A 63 16.89 -3.93 -4.96
CA PHE A 63 18.31 -4.10 -4.64
C PHE A 63 19.21 -3.12 -5.39
N GLU A 64 18.73 -2.50 -6.45
CA GLU A 64 19.40 -1.37 -7.07
C GLU A 64 19.43 -0.22 -6.06
N GLN A 65 20.60 0.03 -5.47
CA GLN A 65 20.86 1.21 -4.66
C GLN A 65 20.71 2.43 -5.56
N LYS A 66 19.47 2.92 -5.71
CA LYS A 66 19.24 4.27 -6.16
C LYS A 66 19.96 5.16 -5.15
N ARG A 67 21.05 5.79 -5.59
CA ARG A 67 21.60 6.93 -4.86
C ARG A 67 20.40 7.85 -4.62
N PRO A 68 20.13 8.26 -3.37
CA PRO A 68 18.97 9.11 -3.09
C PRO A 68 19.05 10.26 -4.07
N ASP A 69 18.04 10.36 -4.93
CA ASP A 69 18.05 11.38 -5.95
C ASP A 69 18.11 12.70 -5.17
N ILE A 70 19.18 13.46 -5.38
CA ILE A 70 19.39 14.76 -4.72
C ILE A 70 18.13 15.61 -4.95
N THR A 71 17.45 15.39 -6.08
CA THR A 71 16.17 15.97 -6.47
C THR A 71 15.03 15.56 -5.53
N GLU A 72 14.84 14.28 -5.20
CA GLU A 72 13.77 13.83 -4.28
C GLU A 72 13.99 14.40 -2.87
N LYS A 73 15.23 14.39 -2.38
CA LYS A 73 15.55 14.97 -1.06
C LYS A 73 15.36 16.49 -1.04
N ALA A 74 15.68 17.17 -2.13
CA ALA A 74 15.43 18.61 -2.28
C ALA A 74 13.94 18.92 -2.38
N GLN A 75 13.17 18.08 -3.09
CA GLN A 75 11.72 18.17 -3.18
C GLN A 75 11.07 17.96 -1.82
N GLN A 76 11.48 16.93 -1.06
CA GLN A 76 10.96 16.68 0.28
C GLN A 76 11.21 17.87 1.21
N ARG A 77 12.44 18.42 1.21
CA ARG A 77 12.74 19.64 1.98
C ARG A 77 11.86 20.83 1.60
N LYS A 78 11.54 20.97 0.31
CA LYS A 78 10.67 22.03 -0.18
C LYS A 78 9.22 21.82 0.27
N ILE A 79 8.74 20.58 0.27
CA ILE A 79 7.42 20.20 0.80
C ILE A 79 7.36 20.58 2.28
N ASP A 80 8.32 20.12 3.10
CA ASP A 80 8.35 20.39 4.53
C ASP A 80 8.37 21.91 4.84
N ALA A 81 9.15 22.68 4.06
CA ALA A 81 9.24 24.13 4.22
C ALA A 81 7.93 24.85 3.83
N LEU A 82 7.26 24.39 2.78
CA LEU A 82 5.97 24.92 2.35
C LEU A 82 4.86 24.58 3.35
N GLU A 83 4.84 23.35 3.87
CA GLU A 83 3.89 22.91 4.89
C GLU A 83 4.03 23.74 6.18
N LYS A 84 5.26 24.00 6.62
CA LYS A 84 5.50 24.90 7.75
C LYS A 84 4.97 26.32 7.50
N THR A 85 5.23 26.85 6.31
CA THR A 85 4.77 28.21 5.95
C THR A 85 3.24 28.29 5.91
N LEU A 86 2.57 27.22 5.45
CA LEU A 86 1.11 27.15 5.47
C LEU A 86 0.59 27.13 6.90
N ALA A 87 1.17 26.31 7.78
CA ALA A 87 0.78 26.25 9.19
C ALA A 87 0.94 27.59 9.90
N ASP A 88 2.04 28.31 9.65
CA ASP A 88 2.28 29.64 10.22
C ASP A 88 1.23 30.66 9.74
N LYS A 89 0.86 30.61 8.45
CA LYS A 89 -0.18 31.47 7.88
C LYS A 89 -1.57 31.16 8.41
N ASP A 90 -1.90 29.88 8.57
CA ASP A 90 -3.19 29.44 9.13
C ASP A 90 -3.36 29.92 10.57
N ALA A 91 -2.28 29.90 11.38
CA ALA A 91 -2.28 30.45 12.73
C ALA A 91 -2.57 31.97 12.73
N VAL A 92 -1.88 32.74 11.88
CA VAL A 92 -2.11 34.19 11.77
C VAL A 92 -3.54 34.50 11.29
N ILE A 93 -4.07 33.72 10.34
CA ILE A 93 -5.45 33.88 9.88
C ILE A 93 -6.44 33.58 11.02
N ALA A 94 -6.19 32.55 11.83
CA ALA A 94 -7.04 32.21 12.97
C ALA A 94 -7.07 33.35 14.01
N ASP A 95 -5.93 33.93 14.33
CA ASP A 95 -5.82 35.07 15.25
C ASP A 95 -6.59 36.29 14.72
N ILE A 96 -6.37 36.67 13.46
CA ILE A 96 -7.07 37.80 12.82
C ILE A 96 -8.58 37.54 12.71
N ALA A 97 -8.99 36.30 12.42
CA ALA A 97 -10.40 35.93 12.37
C ALA A 97 -11.05 36.06 13.75
N GLN A 98 -10.35 35.65 14.82
CA GLN A 98 -10.83 35.79 16.19
C GLN A 98 -10.99 37.26 16.59
N GLU A 99 -10.00 38.11 16.26
CA GLU A 99 -10.06 39.56 16.56
C GLU A 99 -11.24 40.23 15.84
N ASN A 100 -11.44 39.94 14.55
CA ASN A 100 -12.56 40.48 13.77
C ASN A 100 -13.93 40.00 14.29
N LEU A 101 -14.05 38.75 14.74
CA LEU A 101 -15.27 38.24 15.35
C LEU A 101 -15.57 38.92 16.70
N ALA A 102 -14.55 39.24 17.49
CA ALA A 102 -14.70 39.97 18.75
C ALA A 102 -15.14 41.43 18.51
N LEU A 103 -14.56 42.09 17.49
CA LEU A 103 -14.92 43.45 17.10
C LEU A 103 -16.37 43.58 16.59
N LYS A 104 -16.91 42.54 15.93
CA LYS A 104 -18.31 42.53 15.44
C LYS A 104 -19.36 42.25 16.53
N LYS A 105 -18.95 41.84 17.74
CA LYS A 105 -19.85 41.55 18.86
C LYS A 105 -20.05 42.73 19.82
N ASN A 106 -19.28 43.80 19.67
CA ASN A 106 -19.47 45.10 20.33
C ASN A 106 -20.14 46.09 19.38
#